data_AF-A0A439D0A0-F1
#
_entry.id   AF-A0A439D0A0-F1
#
_cell.length_a   1.000
_cell.length_b   1.000
_cell.length_c   1.000
_cell.angle_alpha   90.00
_cell.angle_beta   90.00
_cell.angle_gamma   90.00
#
_symmetry.space_group_name_H-M   'P 1'
#
loop_
_entity.id
_entity.type
_entity.pdbx_description
1 polymer ?
#
loop_
_entity_poly.entity_id
_entity_poly.type
_entity_poly.pdbx_seq_one_letter_code
_entity_poly.pdbx_strand_id
1 'polypeptide(L)'
;MLIAATFNPVVFSAQQVLKSFLDFDKVVVDEAFADLMRFGILQTRYYAHTHPSQPNYLAAVAADYWGLDHDEVVRIPSNVSTIVDLLEPNNISWKGYFEGMPGPGYMGEASVGRPENQSPNGTWDYVRKHNPFVSYDSVNYEGTRLLNLLSFDDFQDDFSAGVVPQFVMMSPNMLNDGHNTSLDYATNYVRELLKPILTDGAFAEKTLVQLTYDETEDYSQPNRIASLLLGSAVPEELWGSTDDTFYTHFSILSTMENNWALPNLGRFDVGANVFQLVANVTGYINNDPPNVASVNNSVSYPGPLNRNHTTKLTVFPPPNLKLTGAGGKPILKTIADTWKSEARSDTPYDGSGAVYDGDNPPKYKGQR
;
A
#
# COMPACT_ATOMS: atom_id res chain seq x y z
N MET A 1 -14.48 20.30 -35.59
CA MET A 1 -13.69 20.72 -34.41
C MET A 1 -13.38 19.46 -33.63
N LEU A 2 -12.30 18.78 -34.04
CA LEU A 2 -11.85 17.51 -33.51
C LEU A 2 -10.80 17.86 -32.45
N ILE A 3 -11.16 17.81 -31.18
CA ILE A 3 -10.19 17.89 -30.09
C ILE A 3 -9.65 16.47 -29.93
N ALA A 4 -8.45 16.26 -30.48
CA ALA A 4 -7.64 15.10 -30.18
C ALA A 4 -7.25 15.14 -28.70
N ALA A 5 -7.60 14.10 -27.97
CA ALA A 5 -7.01 13.74 -26.68
C ALA A 5 -6.85 12.21 -26.65
N THR A 6 -5.96 11.70 -27.49
CA THR A 6 -5.16 10.50 -27.20
C THR A 6 -4.02 11.00 -26.31
N PHE A 7 -3.84 10.57 -25.06
CA PHE A 7 -3.52 9.22 -24.61
C PHE A 7 -3.99 9.03 -23.17
N ASN A 8 -4.61 7.90 -22.85
CA ASN A 8 -4.63 7.37 -21.49
C ASN A 8 -4.40 5.84 -21.56
N PRO A 9 -3.22 5.36 -21.99
CA PRO A 9 -2.85 3.97 -21.73
C PRO A 9 -2.50 3.89 -20.25
N VAL A 10 -2.78 2.76 -19.61
CA VAL A 10 -2.60 2.48 -18.18
C VAL A 10 -3.83 2.87 -17.34
N VAL A 11 -4.89 2.08 -17.48
CA VAL A 11 -5.80 1.87 -16.35
C VAL A 11 -5.06 0.98 -15.38
N PHE A 12 -4.31 1.64 -14.51
CA PHE A 12 -3.51 1.05 -13.46
C PHE A 12 -4.43 0.34 -12.46
N SER A 13 -4.82 -0.92 -12.68
CA SER A 13 -5.31 -1.76 -11.59
C SER A 13 -4.11 -2.17 -10.77
N ALA A 14 -3.72 -1.33 -9.81
CA ALA A 14 -2.85 -1.77 -8.72
C ALA A 14 -3.57 -2.99 -8.16
N GLN A 15 -2.99 -4.17 -8.27
CA GLN A 15 -3.33 -5.29 -7.41
C GLN A 15 -2.12 -5.45 -6.53
N GLN A 16 -2.23 -4.90 -5.33
CA GLN A 16 -1.25 -5.18 -4.30
C GLN A 16 -1.60 -6.52 -3.71
N VAL A 17 -0.70 -7.48 -3.80
CA VAL A 17 -0.76 -8.68 -2.96
C VAL A 17 0.29 -8.46 -1.90
N LEU A 18 -0.13 -8.09 -0.69
CA LEU A 18 0.75 -7.96 0.46
C LEU A 18 0.88 -9.34 1.11
N LYS A 19 2.10 -9.85 1.14
CA LYS A 19 2.48 -11.13 1.75
C LYS A 19 3.24 -10.88 3.06
N SER A 20 3.13 -11.79 4.03
CA SER A 20 3.73 -11.63 5.35
C SER A 20 5.13 -12.25 5.48
N PHE A 21 6.02 -11.56 6.21
CA PHE A 21 7.27 -12.04 6.84
C PHE A 21 8.36 -12.67 5.97
N LEU A 22 8.90 -11.99 4.96
CA LEU A 22 9.99 -12.61 4.18
C LEU A 22 11.10 -11.65 3.76
N ASP A 23 12.31 -12.03 4.17
CA ASP A 23 13.54 -11.33 3.84
C ASP A 23 13.79 -11.36 2.34
N PHE A 24 14.11 -10.20 1.75
CA PHE A 24 14.37 -10.04 0.32
C PHE A 24 15.27 -11.16 -0.25
N ASP A 25 16.40 -11.44 0.40
CA ASP A 25 17.41 -12.39 -0.08
C ASP A 25 16.89 -13.84 -0.12
N LYS A 26 15.91 -14.19 0.73
CA LYS A 26 15.25 -15.51 0.71
C LYS A 26 14.21 -15.58 -0.41
N VAL A 27 13.43 -14.51 -0.60
CA VAL A 27 12.33 -14.47 -1.58
C VAL A 27 12.85 -14.55 -3.02
N VAL A 28 13.88 -13.77 -3.36
CA VAL A 28 14.34 -13.65 -4.76
C VAL A 28 15.01 -14.92 -5.30
N VAL A 29 15.36 -15.87 -4.43
CA VAL A 29 15.93 -17.17 -4.82
C VAL A 29 14.92 -18.32 -4.75
N ASP A 30 13.70 -18.06 -4.29
CA ASP A 30 12.60 -19.03 -4.30
C ASP A 30 12.18 -19.35 -5.74
N GLU A 31 11.91 -20.63 -6.05
CA GLU A 31 11.64 -21.08 -7.42
C GLU A 31 10.38 -20.44 -8.01
N ALA A 32 9.29 -20.34 -7.23
CA ALA A 32 8.04 -19.80 -7.71
C ALA A 32 8.10 -18.28 -7.90
N PHE A 33 8.78 -17.57 -6.98
CA PHE A 33 9.02 -16.15 -7.15
C PHE A 33 9.96 -15.86 -8.33
N ALA A 34 11.03 -16.65 -8.49
CA ALA A 34 11.98 -16.52 -9.59
C ALA A 34 11.33 -16.73 -10.96
N ASP A 35 10.33 -17.61 -11.06
CA ASP A 35 9.56 -17.76 -12.30
C ASP A 35 8.75 -16.49 -12.63
N LEU A 36 8.10 -15.86 -11.64
CA LEU A 36 7.40 -14.59 -11.82
C LEU A 36 8.35 -13.46 -12.24
N MET A 37 9.55 -13.40 -11.66
CA MET A 37 10.54 -12.36 -11.98
C MET A 37 10.87 -12.30 -13.48
N ARG A 38 10.79 -13.43 -14.20
CA ARG A 38 11.05 -13.49 -15.64
C ARG A 38 10.11 -12.62 -16.48
N PHE A 39 8.97 -12.22 -15.93
CA PHE A 39 7.92 -11.45 -16.61
C PHE A 39 7.69 -10.08 -15.98
N GLY A 40 8.58 -9.64 -15.08
CA GLY A 40 8.40 -8.42 -14.30
C GLY A 40 9.66 -7.59 -14.13
N ILE A 41 9.52 -6.53 -13.34
CA ILE A 41 10.61 -5.64 -12.90
C ILE A 41 10.78 -5.80 -11.40
N LEU A 42 11.91 -6.37 -10.97
CA LEU A 42 12.23 -6.52 -9.55
C LEU A 42 12.69 -5.19 -8.97
N GLN A 43 11.96 -4.66 -7.99
CA GLN A 43 12.33 -3.46 -7.25
C GLN A 43 13.31 -3.86 -6.14
N THR A 44 14.60 -3.60 -6.36
CA THR A 44 15.67 -4.10 -5.49
C THR A 44 15.82 -3.27 -4.22
N ARG A 45 15.36 -2.01 -4.20
CA ARG A 45 15.48 -1.08 -3.07
C ARG A 45 14.11 -0.67 -2.52
N TYR A 46 13.26 -1.67 -2.29
CA TYR A 46 11.96 -1.50 -1.64
C TYR A 46 12.05 -1.82 -0.14
N TYR A 47 11.64 -0.88 0.71
CA TYR A 47 11.70 -1.00 2.16
C TYR A 47 10.32 -0.81 2.79
N ALA A 48 9.95 -1.73 3.66
CA ALA A 48 8.85 -1.52 4.59
C ALA A 48 9.23 -0.47 5.64
N HIS A 49 8.26 0.01 6.40
CA HIS A 49 8.43 1.18 7.28
C HIS A 49 8.81 0.83 8.70
N THR A 50 8.32 -0.29 9.20
CA THR A 50 8.48 -0.71 10.59
C THR A 50 8.06 -2.16 10.75
N HIS A 51 8.24 -2.69 11.96
CA HIS A 51 7.48 -3.82 12.46
C HIS A 51 6.39 -3.41 13.48
N PRO A 52 5.30 -4.17 13.65
CA PRO A 52 4.90 -5.40 12.93
C PRO A 52 4.12 -5.11 11.61
N SER A 53 3.41 -6.09 11.05
CA SER A 53 2.61 -6.02 9.81
C SER A 53 1.66 -4.82 9.69
N GLN A 54 0.73 -4.63 10.64
CA GLN A 54 -0.38 -3.68 10.52
C GLN A 54 0.02 -2.24 10.12
N PRO A 55 1.06 -1.61 10.71
CA PRO A 55 1.49 -0.27 10.28
C PRO A 55 1.89 -0.19 8.79
N ASN A 56 2.44 -1.25 8.19
CA ASN A 56 2.81 -1.22 6.77
C ASN A 56 1.58 -1.22 5.85
N TYR A 57 0.52 -1.94 6.22
CA TYR A 57 -0.77 -1.85 5.53
C TYR A 57 -1.39 -0.45 5.64
N LEU A 58 -1.31 0.19 6.82
CA LEU A 58 -1.79 1.57 6.99
C LEU A 58 -0.99 2.55 6.13
N ALA A 59 0.33 2.41 6.12
CA ALA A 59 1.23 3.21 5.30
C ALA A 59 0.91 3.12 3.81
N ALA A 60 0.55 1.94 3.30
CA ALA A 60 0.22 1.73 1.89
C ALA A 60 -1.03 2.50 1.43
N VAL A 61 -2.00 2.77 2.31
CA VAL A 61 -3.25 3.45 1.94
C VAL A 61 -3.37 4.89 2.43
N ALA A 62 -2.53 5.32 3.36
CA ALA A 62 -2.64 6.65 3.96
C ALA A 62 -1.33 7.42 4.07
N ALA A 63 -0.24 6.83 3.58
CA ALA A 63 1.09 7.41 3.52
C ALA A 63 1.66 7.89 4.86
N ASP A 64 1.27 7.21 5.95
CA ASP A 64 1.87 7.23 7.29
C ASP A 64 1.12 6.16 8.13
N TYR A 65 1.74 5.69 9.20
CA TYR A 65 1.29 4.60 10.07
C TYR A 65 1.06 5.04 11.53
N TRP A 66 1.13 6.35 11.79
CA TRP A 66 0.81 7.03 13.03
C TRP A 66 1.58 6.51 14.25
N GLY A 67 2.81 6.04 14.00
CA GLY A 67 3.69 5.44 15.02
C GLY A 67 3.14 4.16 15.66
N LEU A 68 2.22 3.48 14.99
CA LEU A 68 1.70 2.17 15.39
C LEU A 68 2.83 1.13 15.43
N ASP A 69 2.99 0.48 16.58
CA ASP A 69 4.07 -0.47 16.89
C ASP A 69 3.52 -1.85 17.33
N HIS A 70 2.27 -2.14 16.97
CA HIS A 70 1.56 -3.36 17.34
C HIS A 70 0.47 -3.73 16.32
N ASP A 71 -0.07 -4.94 16.46
CA ASP A 71 -1.12 -5.48 15.57
C ASP A 71 -2.55 -5.45 16.20
N GLU A 72 -2.71 -4.88 17.40
CA GLU A 72 -4.02 -4.76 18.05
C GLU A 72 -5.02 -3.93 17.22
N VAL A 73 -6.31 -4.10 17.47
CA VAL A 73 -7.36 -3.34 16.78
C VAL A 73 -7.23 -1.84 17.09
N VAL A 74 -7.00 -1.04 16.04
CA VAL A 74 -6.96 0.42 16.09
C VAL A 74 -8.10 1.07 15.30
N ARG A 75 -8.46 2.28 15.71
CA ARG A 75 -9.46 3.16 15.07
C ARG A 75 -8.83 4.51 14.79
N ILE A 76 -8.91 4.95 13.54
CA ILE A 76 -8.32 6.19 13.04
C ILE A 76 -9.47 7.15 12.69
N PRO A 77 -9.51 8.37 13.28
CA PRO A 77 -10.63 9.30 13.14
C PRO A 77 -11.00 9.67 11.69
N SER A 78 -12.27 9.98 11.44
CA SER A 78 -12.80 10.23 10.07
C SER A 78 -12.18 11.43 9.35
N ASN A 79 -11.54 12.35 10.07
CA ASN A 79 -10.81 13.48 9.47
C ASN A 79 -9.42 13.09 8.94
N VAL A 80 -8.92 11.89 9.23
CA VAL A 80 -7.70 11.34 8.66
C VAL A 80 -8.06 10.62 7.35
N SER A 81 -7.75 11.27 6.24
CA SER A 81 -8.00 10.75 4.89
C SER A 81 -7.11 9.56 4.50
N THR A 82 -7.53 8.82 3.49
CA THR A 82 -6.81 7.72 2.84
C THR A 82 -6.81 7.93 1.32
N ILE A 83 -6.21 7.00 0.58
CA ILE A 83 -6.27 6.95 -0.88
C ILE A 83 -7.69 7.04 -1.42
N VAL A 84 -8.67 6.46 -0.72
CA VAL A 84 -10.09 6.46 -1.12
C VAL A 84 -10.60 7.89 -1.31
N ASP A 85 -10.17 8.82 -0.45
CA ASP A 85 -10.56 10.22 -0.54
C ASP A 85 -9.98 10.92 -1.78
N LEU A 86 -8.89 10.39 -2.36
CA LEU A 86 -8.33 10.86 -3.64
C LEU A 86 -9.03 10.23 -4.85
N LEU A 87 -9.41 8.95 -4.75
CA LEU A 87 -9.98 8.17 -5.85
C LEU A 87 -11.43 8.57 -6.16
N GLU A 88 -12.28 8.64 -5.15
CA GLU A 88 -13.73 8.83 -5.34
C GLU A 88 -14.10 10.16 -6.03
N PRO A 89 -13.54 11.33 -5.65
CA PRO A 89 -13.85 12.58 -6.34
C PRO A 89 -13.40 12.61 -7.81
N ASN A 90 -12.49 11.71 -8.19
CA ASN A 90 -11.97 11.59 -9.56
C ASN A 90 -12.63 10.43 -10.33
N ASN A 91 -13.69 9.81 -9.79
CA ASN A 91 -14.41 8.67 -10.36
C ASN A 91 -13.50 7.47 -10.67
N ILE A 92 -12.45 7.27 -9.88
CA ILE A 92 -11.60 6.09 -9.99
C ILE A 92 -12.22 5.01 -9.10
N SER A 93 -12.69 3.92 -9.71
CA SER A 93 -13.32 2.83 -8.97
C SER A 93 -12.29 2.09 -8.11
N TRP A 94 -12.71 1.65 -6.92
CA TRP A 94 -11.82 0.97 -5.98
C TRP A 94 -12.54 -0.14 -5.22
N LYS A 95 -11.84 -1.24 -4.94
CA LYS A 95 -12.25 -2.27 -3.98
C LYS A 95 -11.03 -2.83 -3.24
N GLY A 96 -11.24 -3.33 -2.03
CA GLY A 96 -10.27 -4.14 -1.31
C GLY A 96 -10.76 -5.58 -1.24
N TYR A 97 -9.94 -6.55 -1.65
CA TYR A 97 -10.26 -7.97 -1.55
C TYR A 97 -9.36 -8.64 -0.51
N PHE A 98 -9.94 -9.33 0.46
CA PHE A 98 -9.20 -9.95 1.55
C PHE A 98 -9.62 -11.41 1.68
N GLU A 99 -8.68 -12.32 1.49
CA GLU A 99 -8.97 -13.75 1.47
C GLU A 99 -9.52 -14.23 2.81
N GLY A 100 -10.54 -15.10 2.78
CA GLY A 100 -11.19 -15.64 3.99
C GLY A 100 -12.05 -14.63 4.74
N MET A 101 -12.24 -13.41 4.23
CA MET A 101 -13.09 -12.41 4.88
C MET A 101 -14.56 -12.91 4.93
N PRO A 102 -15.22 -12.94 6.11
CA PRO A 102 -16.53 -13.58 6.27
C PRO A 102 -17.70 -13.00 5.45
N GLY A 103 -17.58 -11.77 4.96
CA GLY A 103 -18.56 -11.10 4.12
C GLY A 103 -18.28 -9.60 3.96
N PRO A 104 -18.97 -8.92 3.03
CA PRO A 104 -18.70 -7.52 2.70
C PRO A 104 -18.64 -6.62 3.93
N GLY A 105 -17.57 -5.83 4.05
CA GLY A 105 -17.44 -4.88 5.15
C GLY A 105 -17.16 -5.47 6.53
N TYR A 106 -16.65 -6.72 6.61
CA TYR A 106 -16.38 -7.35 7.90
C TYR A 106 -15.33 -6.59 8.72
N MET A 107 -15.74 -6.08 9.88
CA MET A 107 -14.89 -5.29 10.78
C MET A 107 -14.35 -6.07 11.99
N GLY A 108 -14.70 -7.35 12.13
CA GLY A 108 -14.22 -8.18 13.23
C GLY A 108 -12.71 -8.43 13.15
N GLU A 109 -12.08 -8.68 14.30
CA GLU A 109 -10.62 -8.82 14.42
C GLU A 109 -10.03 -9.98 13.61
N ALA A 110 -10.77 -11.09 13.50
CA ALA A 110 -10.43 -12.23 12.67
C ALA A 110 -11.72 -12.95 12.25
N SER A 111 -11.65 -13.85 11.28
CA SER A 111 -12.80 -14.62 10.78
C SER A 111 -13.31 -15.65 11.78
N VAL A 112 -13.89 -15.22 12.91
CA VAL A 112 -14.39 -16.11 13.97
C VAL A 112 -15.68 -16.84 13.58
N GLY A 113 -15.79 -18.11 13.99
CA GLY A 113 -17.05 -18.86 14.01
C GLY A 113 -17.44 -19.61 12.73
N ARG A 114 -16.55 -19.75 11.74
CA ARG A 114 -16.79 -20.55 10.52
C ARG A 114 -15.73 -21.65 10.32
N PRO A 115 -16.10 -22.95 10.30
CA PRO A 115 -15.13 -24.05 10.17
C PRO A 115 -14.19 -23.93 8.97
N GLU A 116 -14.66 -23.38 7.85
CA GLU A 116 -13.90 -23.14 6.62
C GLU A 116 -12.82 -22.04 6.76
N ASN A 117 -12.86 -21.25 7.83
CA ASN A 117 -11.92 -20.16 8.09
C ASN A 117 -10.88 -20.53 9.17
N GLN A 118 -10.73 -21.83 9.48
CA GLN A 118 -9.76 -22.34 10.43
C GLN A 118 -8.51 -22.86 9.71
N SER A 119 -7.37 -22.29 10.06
CA SER A 119 -6.03 -22.79 9.77
C SER A 119 -5.90 -24.26 10.18
N PRO A 120 -5.02 -25.06 9.54
CA PRO A 120 -4.61 -26.38 10.04
C PRO A 120 -4.17 -26.39 11.51
N ASN A 121 -3.77 -25.23 12.05
CA ASN A 121 -3.35 -25.05 13.45
C ASN A 121 -4.49 -24.60 14.39
N GLY A 122 -5.73 -24.51 13.92
CA GLY A 122 -6.91 -24.12 14.73
C GLY A 122 -7.04 -22.63 15.01
N THR A 123 -6.29 -21.79 14.30
CA THR A 123 -6.37 -20.30 14.31
C THR A 123 -7.23 -19.82 13.14
N TRP A 124 -7.71 -18.56 13.18
CA TRP A 124 -8.53 -18.00 12.09
C TRP A 124 -7.66 -17.44 10.96
N ASP A 125 -8.03 -17.67 9.70
CA ASP A 125 -7.17 -17.33 8.56
C ASP A 125 -7.27 -15.88 8.11
N TYR A 126 -8.47 -15.27 8.07
CA TYR A 126 -8.57 -13.82 7.85
C TYR A 126 -8.29 -13.07 9.15
N VAL A 127 -7.45 -12.04 9.06
CA VAL A 127 -7.15 -11.12 10.15
C VAL A 127 -7.35 -9.67 9.72
N ARG A 128 -8.02 -8.89 10.57
CA ARG A 128 -8.32 -7.47 10.34
C ARG A 128 -7.08 -6.63 10.11
N LYS A 129 -5.95 -7.01 10.72
CA LYS A 129 -4.69 -6.27 10.62
C LYS A 129 -4.13 -6.18 9.19
N HIS A 130 -4.53 -7.08 8.28
CA HIS A 130 -4.15 -7.03 6.87
C HIS A 130 -5.17 -6.25 5.99
N ASN A 131 -6.27 -5.76 6.59
CA ASN A 131 -7.23 -4.88 5.94
C ASN A 131 -7.08 -3.47 6.50
N PRO A 132 -6.33 -2.57 5.82
CA PRO A 132 -6.07 -1.25 6.38
C PRO A 132 -7.32 -0.37 6.40
N PHE A 133 -8.25 -0.54 5.44
CA PHE A 133 -9.41 0.34 5.29
C PHE A 133 -10.34 0.28 6.51
N VAL A 134 -10.56 -0.89 7.10
CA VAL A 134 -11.41 -1.04 8.31
C VAL A 134 -10.80 -0.39 9.55
N SER A 135 -9.57 0.11 9.49
CA SER A 135 -8.97 0.93 10.55
C SER A 135 -9.40 2.39 10.53
N TYR A 136 -9.98 2.86 9.43
CA TYR A 136 -10.38 4.26 9.27
C TYR A 136 -11.88 4.48 9.45
N ASP A 137 -12.24 5.42 10.31
CA ASP A 137 -13.64 5.79 10.57
C ASP A 137 -14.30 6.44 9.35
N SER A 138 -13.50 7.01 8.44
CA SER A 138 -13.96 7.51 7.13
C SER A 138 -14.42 6.41 6.18
N VAL A 139 -14.10 5.14 6.47
CA VAL A 139 -14.62 3.95 5.77
C VAL A 139 -15.70 3.29 6.61
N ASN A 140 -15.45 3.08 7.90
CA ASN A 140 -16.36 2.35 8.78
C ASN A 140 -17.74 3.02 8.96
N TYR A 141 -17.80 4.36 8.86
CA TYR A 141 -19.05 5.11 8.96
C TYR A 141 -19.68 5.47 7.62
N GLU A 142 -19.08 5.04 6.51
CA GLU A 142 -19.62 5.23 5.16
C GLU A 142 -19.96 3.87 4.55
N GLY A 143 -21.25 3.52 4.55
CA GLY A 143 -21.71 2.19 4.15
C GLY A 143 -21.31 1.81 2.72
N THR A 144 -21.23 2.79 1.81
CA THR A 144 -20.80 2.53 0.43
C THR A 144 -19.32 2.14 0.35
N ARG A 145 -18.45 2.81 1.12
CA ARG A 145 -17.02 2.45 1.22
C ARG A 145 -16.82 1.11 1.92
N LEU A 146 -17.60 0.83 2.95
CA LEU A 146 -17.52 -0.43 3.68
C LEU A 146 -17.91 -1.64 2.79
N LEU A 147 -18.90 -1.46 1.90
CA LEU A 147 -19.30 -2.48 0.93
C LEU A 147 -18.27 -2.73 -0.19
N ASN A 148 -17.26 -1.88 -0.35
CA ASN A 148 -16.15 -2.11 -1.28
C ASN A 148 -15.04 -3.01 -0.68
N LEU A 149 -15.17 -3.43 0.58
CA LEU A 149 -14.29 -4.40 1.20
C LEU A 149 -14.93 -5.77 1.07
N LEU A 150 -14.28 -6.66 0.32
CA LEU A 150 -14.83 -7.91 -0.21
C LEU A 150 -13.83 -9.07 -0.05
N SER A 151 -14.26 -10.30 -0.33
CA SER A 151 -13.43 -11.50 -0.24
C SER A 151 -12.77 -11.84 -1.58
N PHE A 152 -11.90 -12.85 -1.61
CA PHE A 152 -11.34 -13.35 -2.88
C PHE A 152 -12.38 -14.06 -3.76
N ASP A 153 -13.48 -14.56 -3.18
CA ASP A 153 -14.59 -15.11 -3.98
C ASP A 153 -15.28 -14.01 -4.77
N ASP A 154 -15.52 -12.85 -4.13
CA ASP A 154 -16.06 -11.67 -4.80
C ASP A 154 -15.11 -11.14 -5.89
N PHE A 155 -13.78 -11.24 -5.68
CA PHE A 155 -12.80 -10.92 -6.72
C PHE A 155 -12.95 -11.84 -7.93
N GLN A 156 -13.14 -13.14 -7.72
CA GLN A 156 -13.33 -14.10 -8.82
C GLN A 156 -14.61 -13.81 -9.61
N ASP A 157 -15.69 -13.42 -8.92
CA ASP A 157 -16.93 -12.98 -9.55
C ASP A 157 -16.71 -11.71 -10.39
N ASP A 158 -16.07 -10.68 -9.83
CA ASP A 158 -15.75 -9.43 -10.53
C ASP A 158 -14.81 -9.66 -11.73
N PHE A 159 -13.80 -10.52 -11.57
CA PHE A 159 -12.85 -10.90 -12.62
C PHE A 159 -13.55 -11.63 -13.77
N SER A 160 -14.40 -12.62 -13.45
CA SER A 160 -15.17 -13.38 -14.44
C SER A 160 -16.19 -12.50 -15.18
N ALA A 161 -16.72 -11.49 -14.50
CA ALA A 161 -17.66 -10.53 -15.09
C ALA A 161 -16.98 -9.37 -15.85
N GLY A 162 -15.64 -9.23 -15.76
CA GLY A 162 -14.90 -8.14 -16.39
C GLY A 162 -15.20 -6.77 -15.77
N VAL A 163 -15.45 -6.73 -14.46
CA VAL A 163 -15.82 -5.51 -13.71
C VAL A 163 -14.88 -5.22 -12.54
N VAL A 164 -13.67 -5.78 -12.56
CA VAL A 164 -12.61 -5.47 -11.58
C VAL A 164 -12.34 -3.96 -11.59
N PRO A 165 -12.24 -3.31 -10.42
CA PRO A 165 -12.11 -1.86 -10.36
C PRO A 165 -10.70 -1.40 -10.74
N GLN A 166 -10.60 -0.09 -10.96
CA GLN A 166 -9.35 0.56 -11.34
C GLN A 166 -8.32 0.57 -10.22
N PHE A 167 -8.68 0.51 -8.95
CA PHE A 167 -7.71 0.35 -7.85
C PHE A 167 -8.11 -0.86 -7.00
N VAL A 168 -7.15 -1.75 -6.77
CA VAL A 168 -7.35 -2.97 -6.00
C VAL A 168 -6.27 -3.13 -4.92
N MET A 169 -6.70 -3.31 -3.69
CA MET A 169 -5.81 -3.83 -2.63
C MET A 169 -6.21 -5.27 -2.37
N MET A 170 -5.26 -6.20 -2.39
CA MET A 170 -5.47 -7.61 -2.05
C MET A 170 -4.58 -8.03 -0.89
N SER A 171 -5.12 -8.85 0.00
CA SER A 171 -4.31 -9.58 0.96
C SER A 171 -4.75 -11.03 1.01
N PRO A 172 -3.83 -11.99 0.84
CA PRO A 172 -4.07 -13.37 1.20
C PRO A 172 -4.33 -13.49 2.71
N ASN A 173 -4.85 -14.64 3.10
CA ASN A 173 -5.07 -15.00 4.48
C ASN A 173 -3.76 -15.50 5.13
N MET A 174 -3.79 -15.75 6.44
CA MET A 174 -2.63 -16.16 7.25
C MET A 174 -1.94 -17.47 6.81
N LEU A 175 -2.59 -18.28 5.96
CA LEU A 175 -1.94 -19.45 5.36
C LEU A 175 -1.18 -19.08 4.11
N ASN A 176 -1.86 -18.34 3.23
CA ASN A 176 -1.39 -18.05 1.88
C ASN A 176 -0.46 -16.84 1.83
N ASP A 177 -0.41 -16.04 2.90
CA ASP A 177 0.56 -14.97 3.09
C ASP A 177 1.89 -15.45 3.69
N GLY A 178 2.03 -16.74 4.00
CA GLY A 178 3.25 -17.32 4.56
C GLY A 178 3.40 -17.20 6.09
N HIS A 179 2.43 -16.63 6.81
CA HIS A 179 2.53 -16.47 8.26
C HIS A 179 2.47 -17.81 9.00
N ASN A 180 1.53 -18.67 8.60
CA ASN A 180 1.30 -19.98 9.21
C ASN A 180 1.90 -21.14 8.39
N THR A 181 2.54 -20.83 7.26
CA THR A 181 3.08 -21.81 6.31
C THR A 181 4.52 -21.45 5.94
N SER A 182 5.11 -22.14 4.94
CA SER A 182 6.47 -21.85 4.49
C SER A 182 6.49 -20.77 3.40
N LEU A 183 7.68 -20.19 3.19
CA LEU A 183 7.98 -19.34 2.03
C LEU A 183 7.49 -19.98 0.72
N ASP A 184 7.92 -21.21 0.47
CA ASP A 184 7.60 -22.01 -0.73
C ASP A 184 6.10 -22.26 -0.90
N TYR A 185 5.37 -22.56 0.18
CA TYR A 185 3.91 -22.72 0.11
C TYR A 185 3.26 -21.45 -0.41
N ALA A 186 3.63 -20.32 0.18
CA ALA A 186 2.98 -19.06 -0.13
C ALA A 186 3.47 -18.42 -1.44
N THR A 187 4.71 -18.65 -1.88
CA THR A 187 5.16 -18.23 -3.24
C THR A 187 4.52 -19.09 -4.33
N ASN A 188 4.34 -20.40 -4.12
CA ASN A 188 3.58 -21.23 -5.05
C ASN A 188 2.11 -20.79 -5.12
N TYR A 189 1.47 -20.51 -3.97
CA TYR A 189 0.11 -19.99 -3.94
C TYR A 189 -0.02 -18.70 -4.77
N VAL A 190 0.83 -17.70 -4.51
CA VAL A 190 0.70 -16.41 -5.21
C VAL A 190 1.01 -16.52 -6.70
N ARG A 191 1.93 -17.39 -7.11
CA ARG A 191 2.18 -17.68 -8.53
C ARG A 191 0.92 -18.22 -9.21
N GLU A 192 0.22 -19.17 -8.59
CA GLU A 192 -1.02 -19.72 -9.15
C GLU A 192 -2.17 -18.73 -9.14
N LEU A 193 -2.28 -17.89 -8.08
CA LEU A 193 -3.25 -16.80 -8.02
C LEU A 193 -3.04 -15.79 -9.16
N LEU A 194 -1.79 -15.40 -9.43
CA LEU A 194 -1.45 -14.39 -10.42
C LEU A 194 -1.52 -14.91 -11.86
N LYS A 195 -1.32 -16.20 -12.09
CA LYS A 195 -1.34 -16.79 -13.44
C LYS A 195 -2.53 -16.39 -14.33
N PRO A 196 -3.81 -16.49 -13.89
CA PRO A 196 -4.95 -16.02 -14.69
C PRO A 196 -4.96 -14.49 -14.88
N ILE A 197 -4.53 -13.74 -13.87
CA ILE A 197 -4.51 -12.26 -13.86
C ILE A 197 -3.46 -11.71 -14.84
N LEU A 198 -2.35 -12.44 -15.00
CA LEU A 198 -1.22 -12.07 -15.86
C LEU A 198 -1.35 -12.63 -17.29
N THR A 199 -2.40 -13.37 -17.59
CA THR A 199 -2.62 -13.91 -18.94
C THR A 199 -3.01 -12.78 -19.90
N ASP A 200 -2.50 -12.83 -21.14
CA ASP A 200 -2.85 -11.87 -22.18
C ASP A 200 -4.36 -11.74 -22.36
N GLY A 201 -4.86 -10.51 -22.29
CA GLY A 201 -6.29 -10.21 -22.40
C GLY A 201 -7.12 -10.51 -21.16
N ALA A 202 -6.51 -10.85 -20.01
CA ALA A 202 -7.21 -10.99 -18.73
C ALA A 202 -7.95 -9.70 -18.32
N PHE A 203 -7.40 -8.54 -18.70
CA PHE A 203 -8.03 -7.24 -18.59
C PHE A 203 -8.09 -6.57 -19.97
N ALA A 204 -9.15 -5.81 -20.22
CA ALA A 204 -9.27 -5.02 -21.45
C ALA A 204 -8.24 -3.88 -21.49
N GLU A 205 -7.84 -3.41 -20.32
CA GLU A 205 -6.90 -2.32 -20.15
C GLU A 205 -5.50 -2.78 -19.72
N LYS A 206 -4.52 -1.87 -19.79
CA LYS A 206 -3.16 -2.12 -19.31
C LYS A 206 -3.12 -2.11 -17.79
N THR A 207 -2.87 -3.27 -17.18
CA THR A 207 -2.88 -3.48 -15.73
C THR A 207 -1.46 -3.59 -15.17
N LEU A 208 -1.18 -2.90 -14.05
CA LEU A 208 0.06 -3.06 -13.29
C LEU A 208 -0.21 -3.75 -11.95
N VAL A 209 0.27 -4.97 -11.81
CA VAL A 209 0.25 -5.72 -10.55
C VAL A 209 1.53 -5.44 -9.78
N GLN A 210 1.42 -5.12 -8.50
CA GLN A 210 2.56 -5.04 -7.59
C GLN A 210 2.47 -6.20 -6.60
N LEU A 211 3.31 -7.21 -6.76
CA LEU A 211 3.51 -8.21 -5.73
C LEU A 211 4.52 -7.66 -4.72
N THR A 212 4.17 -7.57 -3.44
CA THR A 212 5.08 -7.06 -2.40
C THR A 212 4.78 -7.69 -1.05
N TYR A 213 5.55 -7.31 -0.04
CA TYR A 213 5.46 -7.86 1.31
C TYR A 213 5.23 -6.71 2.26
N ASP A 214 4.63 -6.96 3.41
CA ASP A 214 4.42 -5.93 4.42
C ASP A 214 5.69 -5.65 5.23
N GLU A 215 6.50 -6.67 5.52
CA GLU A 215 7.74 -6.59 6.29
C GLU A 215 8.65 -7.82 6.16
N THR A 216 9.90 -7.69 6.62
CA THR A 216 10.87 -8.77 6.75
C THR A 216 10.64 -9.63 8.00
N GLU A 217 11.26 -10.81 8.05
CA GLU A 217 11.26 -11.66 9.25
C GLU A 217 12.32 -11.18 10.26
N ASP A 218 13.45 -10.69 9.76
CA ASP A 218 14.58 -10.24 10.59
C ASP A 218 14.42 -8.77 11.03
N TYR A 219 14.19 -8.57 12.32
CA TYR A 219 14.04 -7.25 12.97
C TYR A 219 15.40 -6.55 13.20
N SER A 220 16.53 -7.24 12.96
CA SER A 220 17.87 -6.72 13.21
C SER A 220 18.48 -6.01 12.00
N GLN A 221 17.83 -6.09 10.84
CA GLN A 221 18.30 -5.52 9.59
C GLN A 221 17.35 -4.43 9.09
N PRO A 222 17.83 -3.56 8.18
CA PRO A 222 16.94 -2.68 7.45
C PRO A 222 15.84 -3.48 6.75
N ASN A 223 14.58 -3.13 7.02
CA ASN A 223 13.36 -3.85 6.63
C ASN A 223 13.13 -3.85 5.09
N ARG A 224 14.06 -4.48 4.36
CA ARG A 224 14.13 -4.55 2.89
C ARG A 224 13.35 -5.77 2.41
N ILE A 225 12.29 -5.49 1.67
CA ILE A 225 11.32 -6.49 1.22
C ILE A 225 11.41 -6.69 -0.28
N ALA A 226 11.00 -7.87 -0.75
CA ALA A 226 10.83 -8.09 -2.18
C ALA A 226 9.66 -7.26 -2.72
N SER A 227 9.81 -6.69 -3.91
CA SER A 227 8.67 -6.15 -4.64
C SER A 227 8.89 -6.31 -6.13
N LEU A 228 7.84 -6.73 -6.83
CA LEU A 228 7.88 -7.11 -8.23
C LEU A 228 6.70 -6.48 -8.96
N LEU A 229 7.01 -5.72 -10.00
CA LEU A 229 6.01 -5.16 -10.90
C LEU A 229 5.73 -6.15 -12.04
N LEU A 230 4.47 -6.46 -12.28
CA LEU A 230 3.98 -7.45 -13.25
C LEU A 230 2.77 -6.91 -14.04
N GLY A 231 2.34 -7.65 -15.06
CA GLY A 231 1.11 -7.39 -15.79
C GLY A 231 1.32 -6.68 -17.12
N SER A 232 0.23 -6.47 -17.86
CA SER A 232 0.25 -5.94 -19.23
C SER A 232 0.72 -4.49 -19.34
N ALA A 233 0.85 -3.77 -18.22
CA ALA A 233 1.49 -2.46 -18.17
C ALA A 233 3.02 -2.52 -18.20
N VAL A 234 3.64 -3.66 -17.87
CA VAL A 234 5.10 -3.86 -17.95
C VAL A 234 5.48 -4.21 -19.40
N PRO A 235 6.24 -3.35 -20.10
CA PRO A 235 6.71 -3.64 -21.45
C PRO A 235 7.58 -4.90 -21.50
N GLU A 236 7.44 -5.70 -22.56
CA GLU A 236 8.21 -6.96 -22.74
C GLU A 236 9.72 -6.73 -22.69
N GLU A 237 10.21 -5.58 -23.18
CA GLU A 237 11.62 -5.22 -23.14
C GLU A 237 12.18 -5.01 -21.72
N LEU A 238 11.31 -4.87 -20.72
CA LEU A 238 11.67 -4.76 -19.30
C LEU A 238 11.45 -6.06 -18.52
N TRP A 239 10.99 -7.14 -19.16
CA TRP A 239 10.81 -8.43 -18.48
C TRP A 239 12.14 -8.99 -17.97
N GLY A 240 12.17 -9.40 -16.70
CA GLY A 240 13.38 -9.90 -16.04
C GLY A 240 14.38 -8.81 -15.65
N SER A 241 14.00 -7.54 -15.75
CA SER A 241 14.86 -6.41 -15.36
C SER A 241 14.74 -6.06 -13.88
N THR A 242 15.57 -5.12 -13.44
CA THR A 242 15.60 -4.62 -12.06
C THR A 242 15.41 -3.10 -12.04
N ASP A 243 14.88 -2.60 -10.93
CA ASP A 243 14.77 -1.17 -10.61
C ASP A 243 15.42 -0.90 -9.25
N ASP A 244 16.46 -0.07 -9.24
CA ASP A 244 17.26 0.28 -8.06
C ASP A 244 16.85 1.63 -7.43
N THR A 245 15.72 2.19 -7.84
CA THR A 245 15.14 3.38 -7.20
C THR A 245 14.68 3.04 -5.78
N PHE A 246 14.90 3.95 -4.82
CA PHE A 246 14.43 3.74 -3.45
C PHE A 246 12.91 3.89 -3.35
N TYR A 247 12.24 2.86 -2.81
CA TYR A 247 10.79 2.86 -2.57
C TYR A 247 10.44 2.46 -1.16
N THR A 248 9.26 2.90 -0.75
CA THR A 248 8.56 2.40 0.45
C THR A 248 7.09 2.20 0.14
N HIS A 249 6.28 1.74 1.10
CA HIS A 249 4.83 1.72 0.91
C HIS A 249 4.22 3.10 0.62
N PHE A 250 4.90 4.22 0.91
CA PHE A 250 4.42 5.55 0.50
C PHE A 250 4.51 5.78 -1.01
N SER A 251 5.45 5.10 -1.68
CA SER A 251 5.64 5.16 -3.13
C SER A 251 4.45 4.61 -3.91
N ILE A 252 3.64 3.74 -3.30
CA ILE A 252 2.35 3.32 -3.82
C ILE A 252 1.47 4.55 -4.05
N LEU A 253 1.29 5.37 -3.01
CA LEU A 253 0.38 6.50 -3.07
C LEU A 253 0.89 7.56 -4.05
N SER A 254 2.18 7.90 -3.94
CA SER A 254 2.85 8.81 -4.88
C SER A 254 2.70 8.35 -6.34
N THR A 255 2.79 7.05 -6.60
CA THR A 255 2.59 6.48 -7.94
C THR A 255 1.14 6.62 -8.42
N MET A 256 0.14 6.34 -7.58
CA MET A 256 -1.27 6.54 -7.95
C MET A 256 -1.57 8.02 -8.23
N GLU A 257 -1.05 8.90 -7.39
CA GLU A 257 -1.19 10.34 -7.55
C GLU A 257 -0.57 10.83 -8.86
N ASN A 258 0.62 10.35 -9.20
CA ASN A 258 1.29 10.69 -10.45
C ASN A 258 0.55 10.13 -11.67
N ASN A 259 0.13 8.86 -11.63
CA ASN A 259 -0.53 8.18 -12.75
C ASN A 259 -1.85 8.85 -13.16
N TRP A 260 -2.68 9.25 -12.19
CA TRP A 260 -3.97 9.87 -12.45
C TRP A 260 -3.97 11.40 -12.27
N ALA A 261 -2.79 12.01 -12.09
CA ALA A 261 -2.63 13.43 -11.78
C ALA A 261 -3.55 13.87 -10.62
N LEU A 262 -3.56 13.12 -9.52
CA LEU A 262 -4.41 13.39 -8.36
C LEU A 262 -3.80 14.47 -7.45
N PRO A 263 -4.64 15.16 -6.66
CA PRO A 263 -4.19 15.83 -5.43
C PRO A 263 -3.51 14.84 -4.47
N ASN A 264 -2.80 15.37 -3.47
CA ASN A 264 -2.09 14.58 -2.47
C ASN A 264 -2.78 14.58 -1.11
N LEU A 265 -2.34 13.72 -0.18
CA LEU A 265 -2.81 13.69 1.21
C LEU A 265 -2.09 14.71 2.10
N GLY A 266 -0.98 15.27 1.65
CA GLY A 266 -0.16 16.24 2.39
C GLY A 266 0.67 15.57 3.49
N ARG A 267 1.04 14.30 3.31
CA ARG A 267 1.80 13.48 4.26
C ARG A 267 3.12 13.01 3.61
N PHE A 268 3.60 11.82 3.96
CA PHE A 268 4.83 11.25 3.39
C PHE A 268 4.64 10.65 1.98
N ASP A 269 3.44 10.71 1.42
CA ASP A 269 3.19 10.57 -0.02
C ASP A 269 3.95 11.65 -0.80
N VAL A 270 4.00 12.86 -0.26
CA VAL A 270 4.74 13.96 -0.87
C VAL A 270 6.24 13.75 -0.68
N GLY A 271 6.96 13.70 -1.79
CA GLY A 271 8.40 13.46 -1.82
C GLY A 271 8.77 11.98 -1.88
N ALA A 272 7.82 11.05 -1.69
CA ALA A 272 8.06 9.65 -2.00
C ALA A 272 8.24 9.44 -3.51
N ASN A 273 9.14 8.54 -3.88
CA ASN A 273 9.39 8.20 -5.29
C ASN A 273 8.17 7.55 -5.94
N VAL A 274 8.01 7.81 -7.24
CA VAL A 274 7.04 7.17 -8.13
C VAL A 274 7.72 5.96 -8.76
N PHE A 275 7.03 4.83 -8.93
CA PHE A 275 7.60 3.66 -9.61
C PHE A 275 8.20 4.07 -10.95
N GLN A 276 9.46 3.70 -11.21
CA GLN A 276 10.27 4.21 -12.30
C GLN A 276 9.61 3.94 -13.65
N LEU A 277 8.89 2.82 -13.76
CA LEU A 277 8.03 2.50 -14.89
C LEU A 277 7.02 3.62 -15.20
N VAL A 278 6.32 4.14 -14.19
CA VAL A 278 5.35 5.23 -14.32
C VAL A 278 6.07 6.58 -14.49
N ALA A 279 7.13 6.82 -13.72
CA ALA A 279 7.92 8.05 -13.79
C ALA A 279 8.50 8.28 -15.20
N ASN A 280 8.95 7.22 -15.89
CA ASN A 280 9.42 7.27 -17.27
C ASN A 280 8.34 7.72 -18.25
N VAL A 281 7.08 7.35 -18.00
CA VAL A 281 5.93 7.72 -18.85
C VAL A 281 5.49 9.17 -18.60
N THR A 282 5.46 9.60 -17.34
CA THR A 282 4.97 10.93 -16.95
C THR A 282 6.04 12.02 -16.96
N GLY A 283 7.31 11.62 -17.01
CA GLY A 283 8.46 12.53 -16.86
C GLY A 283 8.73 12.96 -15.42
N TYR A 284 8.19 12.25 -14.42
CA TYR A 284 8.49 12.49 -13.01
C TYR A 284 9.97 12.17 -12.73
N ILE A 285 10.61 12.98 -11.88
CA ILE A 285 12.01 12.80 -11.51
C ILE A 285 12.07 12.29 -10.07
N ASN A 286 12.43 11.02 -9.93
CA ASN A 286 12.69 10.39 -8.63
C ASN A 286 13.97 10.96 -7.99
N ASN A 287 13.96 11.03 -6.66
CA ASN A 287 15.09 11.44 -5.86
C ASN A 287 15.17 10.51 -4.64
N ASP A 288 16.32 9.88 -4.44
CA ASP A 288 16.54 9.08 -3.22
C ASP A 288 16.40 9.97 -1.97
N PRO A 289 15.87 9.43 -0.86
CA PRO A 289 15.74 10.18 0.39
C PRO A 289 17.08 10.80 0.81
N PRO A 290 17.07 12.04 1.33
CA PRO A 290 18.30 12.71 1.76
C PRO A 290 19.04 11.97 2.87
N ASN A 291 18.35 11.10 3.60
CA ASN A 291 18.86 10.29 4.70
C ASN A 291 18.83 8.79 4.39
N VAL A 292 18.89 8.39 3.12
CA VAL A 292 18.86 6.96 2.72
C VAL A 292 19.94 6.11 3.41
N ALA A 293 21.09 6.70 3.77
CA ALA A 293 22.17 6.01 4.48
C ALA A 293 21.83 5.65 5.94
N SER A 294 20.78 6.24 6.50
CA SER A 294 20.31 5.97 7.87
C SER A 294 19.03 5.11 7.88
N VAL A 295 18.65 4.48 6.77
CA VAL A 295 17.49 3.61 6.71
C VAL A 295 17.71 2.42 7.65
N ASN A 296 16.90 2.34 8.70
CA ASN A 296 16.79 1.17 9.55
C ASN A 296 15.36 0.61 9.48
N ASN A 297 14.32 1.42 9.68
CA ASN A 297 12.91 1.01 9.50
C ASN A 297 12.52 -0.30 10.23
N SER A 298 13.28 -0.70 11.25
CA SER A 298 13.02 -1.89 12.07
C SER A 298 12.20 -1.55 13.32
N VAL A 299 12.07 -0.27 13.65
CA VAL A 299 11.35 0.23 14.83
C VAL A 299 10.46 1.40 14.45
N SER A 300 9.24 1.41 14.97
CA SER A 300 8.28 2.50 14.75
C SER A 300 8.74 3.79 15.41
N TYR A 301 8.52 4.92 14.75
CA TYR A 301 8.65 6.22 15.42
C TYR A 301 7.49 6.48 16.41
N PRO A 302 7.65 7.42 17.36
CA PRO A 302 6.60 7.87 18.27
C PRO A 302 5.36 8.43 17.53
N GLY A 303 4.15 8.02 17.94
CA GLY A 303 2.90 8.48 17.32
C GLY A 303 1.65 8.18 18.15
N PRO A 304 0.46 8.65 17.73
CA PRO A 304 -0.77 8.49 18.51
C PRO A 304 -1.26 7.04 18.65
N LEU A 305 -0.81 6.15 17.76
CA LEU A 305 -1.15 4.72 17.82
C LEU A 305 -0.10 3.86 18.54
N ASN A 306 0.96 4.46 19.09
CA ASN A 306 1.99 3.71 19.80
C ASN A 306 1.45 3.08 21.10
N ARG A 307 1.89 1.86 21.44
CA ARG A 307 1.52 1.17 22.69
C ARG A 307 2.15 1.84 23.90
N ASN A 308 3.42 2.24 23.80
CA ASN A 308 4.16 2.78 24.93
C ASN A 308 3.77 4.25 25.22
N HIS A 309 3.28 4.50 26.44
CA HIS A 309 2.83 5.82 26.88
C HIS A 309 3.89 6.93 26.79
N THR A 310 5.20 6.62 26.83
CA THR A 310 6.26 7.64 26.74
C THR A 310 6.49 8.13 25.32
N THR A 311 6.14 7.33 24.33
CA THR A 311 6.27 7.61 22.89
C THR A 311 4.91 7.87 22.24
N LYS A 312 3.83 7.75 23.00
CA LYS A 312 2.47 8.01 22.53
C LYS A 312 2.18 9.50 22.44
N LEU A 313 1.87 9.97 21.23
CA LEU A 313 1.36 11.33 21.01
C LEU A 313 -0.14 11.39 21.31
N THR A 314 -0.65 12.56 21.67
CA THR A 314 -2.06 12.73 22.04
C THR A 314 -2.98 13.06 20.86
N VAL A 315 -2.42 13.41 19.70
CA VAL A 315 -3.17 13.83 18.51
C VAL A 315 -2.56 13.25 17.25
N PHE A 316 -3.41 13.04 16.25
CA PHE A 316 -2.94 12.78 14.89
C PHE A 316 -2.33 14.06 14.30
N PRO A 317 -1.14 13.99 13.69
CA PRO A 317 -0.50 15.15 13.07
C PRO A 317 -1.38 15.72 11.94
N PRO A 318 -1.52 17.05 11.84
CA PRO A 318 -2.19 17.65 10.70
C PRO A 318 -1.37 17.42 9.43
N PRO A 319 -2.01 17.16 8.27
CA PRO A 319 -1.30 17.15 7.00
C PRO A 319 -0.72 18.54 6.71
N ASN A 320 0.34 18.60 5.92
CA ASN A 320 0.89 19.86 5.46
C ASN A 320 0.06 20.39 4.29
N LEU A 321 -0.63 21.51 4.52
CA LEU A 321 -1.60 22.10 3.59
C LEU A 321 -0.94 22.86 2.43
N LYS A 322 0.39 22.93 2.40
CA LYS A 322 1.16 23.69 1.40
C LYS A 322 1.90 22.82 0.40
N LEU A 323 1.87 21.50 0.60
CA LEU A 323 2.60 20.56 -0.24
C LEU A 323 1.91 20.32 -1.58
N THR A 324 2.75 20.11 -2.60
CA THR A 324 2.36 19.66 -3.94
C THR A 324 2.97 18.28 -4.15
N GLY A 325 2.13 17.27 -4.39
CA GLY A 325 2.54 15.88 -4.54
C GLY A 325 2.91 15.50 -5.97
N ALA A 326 3.15 14.21 -6.18
CA ALA A 326 3.66 13.69 -7.45
C ALA A 326 2.68 13.83 -8.63
N GLY A 327 1.37 13.97 -8.35
CA GLY A 327 0.37 14.34 -9.35
C GLY A 327 0.44 15.80 -9.85
N GLY A 328 1.39 16.59 -9.35
CA GLY A 328 1.56 18.00 -9.72
C GLY A 328 0.47 18.92 -9.18
N LYS A 329 -0.31 18.45 -8.21
CA LYS A 329 -1.44 19.16 -7.60
C LYS A 329 -1.21 19.40 -6.10
N PRO A 330 -1.77 20.49 -5.55
CA PRO A 330 -1.78 20.73 -4.11
C PRO A 330 -2.58 19.65 -3.38
N ILE A 331 -2.55 19.67 -2.05
CA ILE A 331 -3.39 18.81 -1.20
C ILE A 331 -4.87 18.86 -1.64
N LEU A 332 -5.58 17.75 -1.53
CA LEU A 332 -7.01 17.71 -1.86
C LEU A 332 -7.79 18.77 -1.08
N LYS A 333 -8.65 19.52 -1.79
CA LYS A 333 -9.39 20.66 -1.21
C LYS A 333 -10.21 20.27 0.02
N THR A 334 -10.90 19.12 0.01
CA THR A 334 -11.70 18.66 1.14
C THR A 334 -10.85 18.33 2.37
N ILE A 335 -9.64 17.79 2.17
CA ILE A 335 -8.66 17.60 3.25
C ILE A 335 -8.21 18.95 3.79
N ALA A 336 -7.86 19.89 2.91
CA ALA A 336 -7.44 21.24 3.30
C ALA A 336 -8.52 21.99 4.08
N ASP A 337 -9.79 21.89 3.67
CA ASP A 337 -10.93 22.50 4.36
C ASP A 337 -11.16 21.87 5.74
N THR A 338 -10.98 20.55 5.87
CA THR A 338 -11.12 19.79 7.11
C THR A 338 -10.06 20.20 8.14
N TRP A 339 -8.81 20.41 7.68
CA TRP A 339 -7.65 20.70 8.54
C TRP A 339 -7.29 22.19 8.61
N LYS A 340 -8.13 23.09 8.06
CA LYS A 340 -7.81 24.53 7.95
C LYS A 340 -7.49 25.22 9.28
N SER A 341 -8.04 24.74 10.40
CA SER A 341 -7.74 25.29 11.74
C SER A 341 -6.30 25.01 12.17
N GLU A 342 -5.70 23.94 11.64
CA GLU A 342 -4.34 23.48 11.92
C GLU A 342 -3.30 24.03 10.93
N ALA A 343 -3.67 24.96 10.04
CA ALA A 343 -2.78 25.51 9.01
C ALA A 343 -1.51 26.20 9.56
N ARG A 344 -1.48 26.51 10.86
CA ARG A 344 -0.33 27.11 11.58
C ARG A 344 0.34 26.12 12.54
N SER A 345 -0.20 24.92 12.69
CA SER A 345 0.32 23.90 13.58
C SER A 345 1.56 23.26 12.96
N ASP A 346 2.44 22.78 13.82
CA ASP A 346 3.59 22.02 13.38
C ASP A 346 3.16 20.66 12.82
N THR A 347 3.86 20.18 11.81
CA THR A 347 3.59 18.92 11.12
C THR A 347 4.91 18.19 10.85
N PRO A 348 4.93 16.85 10.84
CA PRO A 348 6.13 16.09 10.47
C PRO A 348 6.37 16.06 8.95
N TYR A 349 5.40 16.50 8.14
CA TYR A 349 5.42 16.38 6.69
C TYR A 349 6.06 17.62 6.04
N ASP A 350 7.29 17.46 5.55
CA ASP A 350 8.06 18.54 4.91
C ASP A 350 8.26 18.37 3.40
N GLY A 351 7.71 17.30 2.81
CA GLY A 351 7.80 17.01 1.39
C GLY A 351 9.21 16.66 0.90
N SER A 352 10.16 16.42 1.80
CA SER A 352 11.56 16.15 1.45
C SER A 352 11.82 14.75 0.90
N GLY A 353 10.85 13.83 1.06
CA GLY A 353 11.06 12.40 0.80
C GLY A 353 11.95 11.71 1.84
N ALA A 354 12.30 12.37 2.95
CA ALA A 354 13.04 11.74 4.03
C ALA A 354 12.25 10.60 4.68
N VAL A 355 12.97 9.57 5.10
CA VAL A 355 12.43 8.39 5.78
C VAL A 355 12.66 8.46 7.29
N TYR A 356 11.75 7.90 8.08
CA TYR A 356 11.77 8.04 9.53
C TYR A 356 11.41 6.73 10.22
N ASP A 357 12.06 6.49 11.36
CA ASP A 357 11.89 5.31 12.21
C ASP A 357 12.09 5.69 13.70
N GLY A 358 12.10 4.69 14.59
CA GLY A 358 12.28 4.88 16.02
C GLY A 358 13.59 5.56 16.43
N ASP A 359 14.66 5.35 15.67
CA ASP A 359 15.99 5.90 15.96
C ASP A 359 16.18 7.30 15.34
N ASN A 360 15.49 7.57 14.23
CA ASN A 360 15.45 8.84 13.53
C ASN A 360 14.00 9.32 13.34
N PRO A 361 13.35 9.82 14.40
CA PRO A 361 11.95 10.22 14.35
C PRO A 361 11.75 11.52 13.54
N PRO A 362 10.55 11.70 12.96
CA PRO A 362 10.25 12.91 12.19
C PRO A 362 10.21 14.15 13.07
N LYS A 363 10.63 15.29 12.51
CA LYS A 363 10.67 16.57 13.22
C LYS A 363 9.46 17.41 12.88
N TYR A 364 8.66 17.73 13.88
CA TYR A 364 7.51 18.60 13.77
C TYR A 364 7.96 20.06 13.58
N LYS A 365 7.53 20.67 12.48
CA LYS A 365 7.87 22.06 12.14
C LYS A 365 6.68 22.76 11.50
N GLY A 366 6.67 24.08 11.55
CA GLY A 366 5.61 24.87 10.91
C GLY A 366 5.52 24.59 9.41
N GLN A 367 4.30 24.45 8.92
CA GLN A 367 4.01 24.07 7.53
C GLN A 367 4.69 25.03 6.54
N ARG A 368 5.41 24.48 5.57
CA ARG A 368 6.11 25.24 4.51
C ARG A 368 5.67 24.77 3.14
#